data_AF-A0A3E2HFF1-F1
#
_entry.id   AF-A0A3E2HFF1-F1
#
_cell.length_a   1.000
_cell.length_b   1.000
_cell.length_c   1.000
_cell.angle_alpha   90.00
_cell.angle_beta   90.00
_cell.angle_gamma   90.00
#
_symmetry.space_group_name_H-M   'P 1'
#
loop_
_entity.id
_entity.type
_entity.pdbx_description
1 polymer ?
#
loop_
_entity_poly.entity_id
_entity_poly.type
_entity_poly.pdbx_seq_one_letter_code
_entity_poly.pdbx_strand_id
1 'polypeptide(L)'
;MAPMTRRRGLDTLTPSELMIEYYSQRASIPGTLLISEATSVSPRSAAQPNTPGLYTEEHIQGWKAVTDAVHAKGSYIFAQLWITGRAAKAGAVKRGAEIVSCSEIPAGPDSIVPRALREEEIYEFIDSFKQASINAVKAGFDGVELHGANGYLIDQFTQDVSNQRTDGWGGSIEKRSRFGVEVAKAVVEAIGADRVGYRISPWSTHQGMRMKDPIPQFTHLITELGKLKLAYLHIIEARVKGNADIESSESIDAFVEAWDNVTPVIVAGGYTGPSAQQTLDGKYKERDVLVGFGRNFVSNPDLPFRLQHGLAMTKYNRDLFYEVLQPQGYIDYETSIEFQQQSVAAA
;
A
#
# COMPACT_ATOMS: atom_id res chain seq x y z
N MET A 1 1.64 -7.08 8.09
CA MET A 1 2.01 -5.66 8.29
C MET A 1 1.44 -4.84 7.15
N ALA A 2 0.69 -3.78 7.45
CA ALA A 2 0.18 -2.85 6.43
C ALA A 2 1.32 -2.00 5.83
N PRO A 3 1.15 -1.51 4.60
CA PRO A 3 2.16 -0.70 3.91
C PRO A 3 2.30 0.68 4.56
N MET A 4 3.54 1.09 4.82
CA MET A 4 3.84 2.32 5.56
C MET A 4 5.06 3.02 4.99
N THR A 5 4.90 4.15 4.31
CA THR A 5 6.02 5.01 3.90
C THR A 5 6.82 5.48 5.10
N ARG A 6 8.13 5.20 5.13
CA ARG A 6 9.01 5.62 6.23
C ARG A 6 10.18 6.50 5.80
N ARG A 7 10.48 6.66 4.51
CA ARG A 7 11.56 7.55 4.03
C ARG A 7 12.97 7.16 4.49
N ARG A 8 13.25 5.86 4.59
CA ARG A 8 14.56 5.32 4.99
C ARG A 8 15.36 4.76 3.81
N GLY A 9 14.94 4.99 2.56
CA GLY A 9 15.77 4.71 1.39
C GLY A 9 16.94 5.70 1.26
N LEU A 10 17.95 5.32 0.48
CA LEU A 10 19.05 6.20 0.10
C LEU A 10 18.56 7.34 -0.81
N ASP A 11 19.40 8.34 -1.06
CA ASP A 11 19.10 9.42 -2.00
C ASP A 11 18.92 8.93 -3.44
N THR A 12 19.54 7.79 -3.77
CA THR A 12 19.34 7.06 -5.02
C THR A 12 17.98 6.38 -5.11
N LEU A 13 17.19 6.39 -4.02
CA LEU A 13 15.93 5.65 -3.84
C LEU A 13 16.12 4.13 -3.74
N THR A 14 17.35 3.68 -3.54
CA THR A 14 17.67 2.29 -3.18
C THR A 14 17.34 2.03 -1.71
N PRO A 15 16.78 0.86 -1.35
CA PRO A 15 16.64 0.48 0.05
C PRO A 15 17.97 0.54 0.83
N SER A 16 17.93 1.05 2.05
CA SER A 16 19.12 1.14 2.92
C SER A 16 19.27 -0.08 3.83
N GLU A 17 20.42 -0.20 4.49
CA GLU A 17 20.65 -1.21 5.55
C GLU A 17 19.62 -1.11 6.69
N LEU A 18 19.18 0.11 7.03
CA LEU A 18 18.12 0.33 8.02
C LEU A 18 16.82 -0.38 7.61
N MET A 19 16.50 -0.40 6.31
CA MET A 19 15.31 -1.06 5.82
C MET A 19 15.42 -2.58 5.92
N ILE A 20 16.60 -3.16 5.66
CA ILE A 20 16.86 -4.60 5.83
C ILE A 20 16.54 -5.00 7.28
N GLU A 21 17.13 -4.29 8.25
CA GLU A 21 16.87 -4.56 9.66
C GLU A 21 15.40 -4.32 10.04
N TYR A 22 14.78 -3.23 9.57
CA TYR A 22 13.40 -2.90 9.87
C TYR A 22 12.40 -3.99 9.47
N TYR A 23 12.50 -4.50 8.24
CA TYR A 23 11.62 -5.57 7.77
C TYR A 23 11.97 -6.92 8.42
N SER A 24 13.26 -7.21 8.64
CA SER A 24 13.71 -8.42 9.35
C SER A 24 13.15 -8.49 10.78
N GLN A 25 13.21 -7.38 11.53
CA GLN A 25 12.61 -7.28 12.87
C GLN A 25 11.10 -7.58 12.87
N ARG A 26 10.40 -7.22 11.78
CA ARG A 26 8.95 -7.34 11.62
C ARG A 26 8.50 -8.69 11.06
N ALA A 27 9.46 -9.47 10.59
CA ALA A 27 9.33 -10.90 10.33
C ALA A 27 9.55 -11.74 11.60
N SER A 28 9.23 -11.20 12.79
CA SER A 28 9.50 -11.79 14.10
C SER A 28 8.81 -13.14 14.33
N ILE A 29 7.65 -13.37 13.72
CA ILE A 29 6.91 -14.63 13.75
C ILE A 29 6.86 -15.22 12.34
N PRO A 30 7.36 -16.46 12.12
CA PRO A 30 7.26 -17.13 10.83
C PRO A 30 5.82 -17.19 10.31
N GLY A 31 5.64 -17.04 9.00
CA GLY A 31 4.33 -16.95 8.35
C GLY A 31 3.71 -15.55 8.36
N THR A 32 4.41 -14.52 8.86
CA THR A 32 3.91 -13.15 8.81
C THR A 32 3.95 -12.61 7.38
N LEU A 33 2.82 -12.10 6.88
CA LEU A 33 2.78 -11.32 5.64
C LEU A 33 3.14 -9.86 5.91
N LEU A 34 4.17 -9.36 5.24
CA LEU A 34 4.56 -7.96 5.21
C LEU A 34 4.16 -7.33 3.87
N ILE A 35 3.72 -6.09 3.90
CA ILE A 35 3.52 -5.28 2.69
C ILE A 35 4.46 -4.10 2.82
N SER A 36 5.34 -3.94 1.83
CA SER A 36 6.38 -2.93 1.86
C SER A 36 5.80 -1.52 1.94
N GLU A 37 6.65 -0.56 2.26
CA GLU A 37 6.34 0.82 1.97
C GLU A 37 6.07 1.05 0.47
N ALA A 38 5.26 2.07 0.17
CA ALA A 38 4.92 2.42 -1.20
C ALA A 38 6.19 2.72 -2.00
N THR A 39 6.35 1.99 -3.11
CA THR A 39 7.57 1.90 -3.89
C THR A 39 7.31 2.38 -5.32
N SER A 40 8.11 3.34 -5.76
CA SER A 40 7.97 3.99 -7.07
C SER A 40 8.28 3.05 -8.22
N VAL A 41 7.42 3.04 -9.24
CA VAL A 41 7.55 2.16 -10.42
C VAL A 41 8.30 2.80 -11.59
N SER A 42 8.54 4.12 -11.55
CA SER A 42 9.15 4.86 -12.65
C SER A 42 9.94 6.06 -12.11
N PRO A 43 10.97 6.55 -12.83
CA PRO A 43 11.58 7.86 -12.53
C PRO A 43 10.57 9.01 -12.64
N ARG A 44 9.48 8.82 -13.40
CA ARG A 44 8.35 9.76 -13.48
C ARG A 44 7.43 9.71 -12.25
N SER A 45 7.57 8.68 -11.40
CA SER A 45 6.82 8.55 -10.15
C SER A 45 7.40 9.51 -9.11
N ALA A 46 6.88 10.72 -9.09
CA ALA A 46 7.31 11.81 -8.24
C ALA A 46 7.09 11.52 -6.73
N ALA A 47 7.97 10.75 -6.09
CA ALA A 47 7.78 10.34 -4.71
C ALA A 47 8.51 11.23 -3.70
N GLN A 48 8.11 11.11 -2.42
CA GLN A 48 8.72 11.87 -1.33
C GLN A 48 10.23 11.55 -1.23
N PRO A 49 11.06 12.45 -0.67
CA PRO A 49 12.47 12.15 -0.43
C PRO A 49 12.65 10.80 0.26
N ASN A 50 13.63 10.02 -0.21
CA ASN A 50 14.08 8.77 0.42
C ASN A 50 12.99 7.69 0.49
N THR A 51 11.97 7.78 -0.37
CA THR A 51 11.03 6.68 -0.62
C THR A 51 11.57 5.79 -1.71
N PRO A 52 11.54 4.45 -1.54
CA PRO A 52 12.25 3.55 -2.42
C PRO A 52 11.63 3.47 -3.83
N GLY A 53 12.46 3.16 -4.83
CA GLY A 53 12.02 2.81 -6.18
C GLY A 53 12.16 1.31 -6.48
N LEU A 54 11.69 0.90 -7.65
CA LEU A 54 11.81 -0.49 -8.16
C LEU A 54 11.84 -0.52 -9.70
N TYR A 55 12.72 0.29 -10.29
CA TYR A 55 12.84 0.49 -11.74
C TYR A 55 14.29 0.55 -12.24
N THR A 56 15.27 0.41 -11.34
CA THR A 56 16.70 0.31 -11.68
C THR A 56 17.26 -0.99 -11.14
N GLU A 57 18.40 -1.43 -11.67
CA GLU A 57 19.11 -2.60 -11.13
C GLU A 57 19.56 -2.38 -9.68
N GLU A 58 19.99 -1.16 -9.33
CA GLU A 58 20.37 -0.81 -7.96
C GLU A 58 19.20 -0.99 -6.98
N HIS A 59 17.99 -0.56 -7.38
CA HIS A 59 16.79 -0.77 -6.58
C HIS A 59 16.49 -2.26 -6.39
N ILE A 60 16.61 -3.07 -7.44
CA ILE A 60 16.36 -4.52 -7.40
C ILE A 60 17.32 -5.18 -6.40
N GLN A 61 18.62 -4.85 -6.45
CA GLN A 61 19.61 -5.42 -5.53
C GLN A 61 19.37 -4.99 -4.08
N GLY A 62 19.04 -3.72 -3.83
CA GLY A 62 18.70 -3.24 -2.49
C GLY A 62 17.46 -3.93 -1.91
N TRP A 63 16.41 -4.12 -2.73
CA TRP A 63 15.22 -4.84 -2.31
C TRP A 63 15.46 -6.33 -2.13
N LYS A 64 16.36 -6.93 -2.93
CA LYS A 64 16.76 -8.33 -2.76
C LYS A 64 17.36 -8.60 -1.38
N ALA A 65 18.21 -7.70 -0.88
CA ALA A 65 18.74 -7.84 0.47
C ALA A 65 17.64 -7.79 1.55
N VAL A 66 16.61 -6.96 1.35
CA VAL A 66 15.46 -6.87 2.25
C VAL A 66 14.62 -8.14 2.22
N THR A 67 14.27 -8.64 1.03
CA THR A 67 13.43 -9.84 0.86
C THR A 67 14.14 -11.08 1.37
N ASP A 68 15.44 -11.24 1.08
CA ASP A 68 16.27 -12.32 1.62
C ASP A 68 16.24 -12.35 3.16
N ALA A 69 16.32 -11.19 3.82
CA ALA A 69 16.27 -11.10 5.28
C ALA A 69 14.89 -11.46 5.86
N VAL A 70 13.80 -11.12 5.17
CA VAL A 70 12.44 -11.52 5.56
C VAL A 70 12.22 -13.02 5.37
N HIS A 71 12.67 -13.56 4.23
CA HIS A 71 12.55 -14.98 3.90
C HIS A 71 13.41 -15.86 4.82
N ALA A 72 14.58 -15.39 5.25
CA ALA A 72 15.40 -16.08 6.26
C ALA A 72 14.70 -16.25 7.61
N LYS A 73 13.65 -15.46 7.89
CA LYS A 73 12.78 -15.56 9.07
C LYS A 73 11.51 -16.37 8.81
N GLY A 74 11.37 -16.99 7.63
CA GLY A 74 10.19 -17.77 7.25
C GLY A 74 8.91 -16.95 7.08
N SER A 75 9.04 -15.64 6.80
CA SER A 75 7.93 -14.72 6.56
C SER A 75 7.84 -14.35 5.07
N TYR A 76 6.79 -13.62 4.69
CA TYR A 76 6.50 -13.25 3.31
C TYR A 76 6.44 -11.73 3.16
N ILE A 77 6.77 -11.21 1.97
CA ILE A 77 6.71 -9.78 1.68
C ILE A 77 6.20 -9.49 0.27
N PHE A 78 5.24 -8.56 0.18
CA PHE A 78 4.73 -8.00 -1.07
C PHE A 78 5.23 -6.57 -1.28
N ALA A 79 5.59 -6.21 -2.52
CA ALA A 79 5.97 -4.84 -2.88
C ALA A 79 4.72 -4.00 -3.15
N GLN A 80 4.48 -2.93 -2.39
CA GLN A 80 3.41 -2.00 -2.74
C GLN A 80 3.88 -1.03 -3.83
N LEU A 81 3.24 -1.06 -5.00
CA LEU A 81 3.61 -0.27 -6.17
C LEU A 81 2.72 0.95 -6.31
N TRP A 82 3.32 2.11 -6.55
CA TRP A 82 2.57 3.37 -6.70
C TRP A 82 3.12 4.32 -7.78
N ILE A 83 2.27 5.27 -8.14
CA ILE A 83 2.63 6.54 -8.76
C ILE A 83 1.86 7.61 -8.00
N THR A 84 2.53 8.65 -7.54
CA THR A 84 1.92 9.68 -6.69
C THR A 84 0.94 10.58 -7.45
N GLY A 85 1.15 10.79 -8.76
CA GLY A 85 0.31 11.65 -9.58
C GLY A 85 0.27 13.09 -9.04
N ARG A 86 -0.93 13.69 -8.93
CA ARG A 86 -1.10 15.06 -8.38
C ARG A 86 -0.66 15.25 -6.92
N ALA A 87 -0.32 14.17 -6.23
CA ALA A 87 0.21 14.18 -4.87
C ALA A 87 1.72 14.48 -4.78
N ALA A 88 2.40 14.51 -5.93
CA ALA A 88 3.81 14.80 -6.06
C ALA A 88 4.22 16.04 -5.23
N LYS A 89 5.34 15.93 -4.51
CA LYS A 89 5.89 17.03 -3.71
C LYS A 89 7.02 17.75 -4.44
N ALA A 90 7.27 19.01 -4.09
CA ALA A 90 8.28 19.86 -4.74
C ALA A 90 9.67 19.21 -4.85
N GLY A 91 10.10 18.43 -3.86
CA GLY A 91 11.38 17.71 -3.92
C GLY A 91 11.46 16.68 -5.05
N ALA A 92 10.34 16.07 -5.42
CA ALA A 92 10.27 15.15 -6.55
C ALA A 92 10.34 15.89 -7.90
N VAL A 93 9.69 17.06 -7.98
CA VAL A 93 9.75 17.94 -9.15
C VAL A 93 11.18 18.42 -9.40
N LYS A 94 11.92 18.77 -8.34
CA LYS A 94 13.34 19.14 -8.44
C LYS A 94 14.22 18.03 -9.04
N ARG A 95 13.79 16.76 -8.97
CA ARG A 95 14.46 15.61 -9.59
C ARG A 95 13.97 15.31 -11.02
N GLY A 96 13.23 16.24 -11.63
CA GLY A 96 12.79 16.13 -13.03
C GLY A 96 11.45 15.42 -13.22
N ALA A 97 10.72 15.10 -12.16
CA ALA A 97 9.41 14.49 -12.29
C ALA A 97 8.34 15.54 -12.66
N GLU A 98 7.58 15.29 -13.72
CA GLU A 98 6.39 16.08 -14.04
C GLU A 98 5.24 15.74 -13.08
N ILE A 99 4.51 16.76 -12.63
CA ILE A 99 3.28 16.55 -11.86
C ILE A 99 2.15 16.26 -12.84
N VAL A 100 1.73 15.00 -12.89
CA VAL A 100 0.72 14.51 -13.83
C VAL A 100 -0.46 13.87 -13.10
N SER A 101 -1.61 13.80 -13.75
CA SER A 101 -2.83 13.18 -13.22
C SER A 101 -3.78 12.81 -14.37
N CYS A 102 -4.93 12.23 -14.05
CA CYS A 102 -6.01 12.01 -15.00
C CYS A 102 -6.61 13.32 -15.56
N SER A 103 -6.64 14.40 -14.78
CA SER A 103 -7.15 15.73 -15.17
C SER A 103 -6.37 16.85 -14.47
N GLU A 104 -6.52 18.08 -14.94
CA GLU A 104 -5.84 19.29 -14.43
C GLU A 104 -6.45 19.81 -13.11
N ILE A 105 -6.65 18.92 -12.14
CA ILE A 105 -7.28 19.22 -10.85
C ILE A 105 -6.25 19.01 -9.73
N PRO A 106 -5.85 20.05 -8.99
CA PRO A 106 -4.87 19.94 -7.92
C PRO A 106 -5.39 19.08 -6.74
N ALA A 107 -4.50 18.49 -5.95
CA ALA A 107 -4.86 17.67 -4.79
C ALA A 107 -5.47 18.46 -3.63
N GLY A 108 -5.28 19.78 -3.62
CA GLY A 108 -5.80 20.72 -2.65
C GLY A 108 -5.43 22.16 -3.04
N PRO A 109 -5.91 23.17 -2.29
CA PRO A 109 -5.79 24.59 -2.67
C PRO A 109 -4.36 25.05 -2.94
N ASP A 110 -3.39 24.58 -2.14
CA ASP A 110 -1.97 24.96 -2.25
C ASP A 110 -1.13 23.98 -3.09
N SER A 111 -1.78 23.01 -3.75
CA SER A 111 -1.07 22.02 -4.57
C SER A 111 -0.88 22.54 -5.99
N ILE A 112 0.23 22.15 -6.61
CA ILE A 112 0.51 22.45 -8.00
C ILE A 112 -0.54 21.76 -8.89
N VAL A 113 -1.06 22.49 -9.87
CA VAL A 113 -1.99 21.94 -10.87
C VAL A 113 -1.25 20.90 -11.70
N PRO A 114 -1.71 19.63 -11.73
CA PRO A 114 -1.09 18.60 -12.55
C PRO A 114 -1.39 18.84 -14.03
N ARG A 115 -0.54 18.34 -14.91
CA ARG A 115 -0.86 18.16 -16.33
C ARG A 115 -1.73 16.92 -16.51
N ALA A 116 -2.77 17.00 -17.34
CA ALA A 116 -3.53 15.83 -17.73
C ALA A 116 -2.70 14.90 -18.63
N LEU A 117 -2.75 13.60 -18.35
CA LEU A 117 -2.06 12.60 -19.17
C LEU A 117 -2.70 12.46 -20.55
N ARG A 118 -1.86 12.31 -21.58
CA ARG A 118 -2.29 11.86 -22.90
C ARG A 118 -2.48 10.34 -22.89
N GLU A 119 -3.22 9.80 -23.86
CA GLU A 119 -3.57 8.37 -23.87
C GLU A 119 -2.32 7.47 -23.96
N GLU A 120 -1.34 7.83 -24.78
CA GLU A 120 -0.08 7.10 -24.87
C GLU A 120 0.68 7.05 -23.53
N GLU A 121 0.63 8.13 -22.74
CA GLU A 121 1.28 8.19 -21.43
C GLU A 121 0.55 7.33 -20.38
N ILE A 122 -0.76 7.13 -20.55
CA ILE A 122 -1.52 6.20 -19.71
C ILE A 122 -1.01 4.78 -19.93
N TYR A 123 -0.78 4.37 -21.19
CA TYR A 123 -0.20 3.07 -21.50
C TYR A 123 1.26 2.95 -21.04
N GLU A 124 2.07 4.00 -21.13
CA GLU A 124 3.43 4.02 -20.57
C GLU A 124 3.44 3.79 -19.04
N PHE A 125 2.46 4.32 -18.31
CA PHE A 125 2.35 4.06 -16.88
C PHE A 125 1.84 2.65 -16.56
N ILE A 126 0.92 2.10 -17.36
CA ILE A 126 0.53 0.69 -17.26
C ILE A 126 1.77 -0.20 -17.43
N ASP A 127 2.61 0.08 -18.43
CA ASP A 127 3.87 -0.64 -18.65
C ASP A 127 4.87 -0.44 -17.51
N SER A 128 4.94 0.75 -16.91
CA SER A 128 5.77 0.99 -15.73
C SER A 128 5.37 0.11 -14.54
N PHE A 129 4.06 -0.05 -14.27
CA PHE A 129 3.58 -0.99 -13.24
C PHE A 129 3.93 -2.44 -13.59
N LYS A 130 3.76 -2.84 -14.86
CA LYS A 130 4.14 -4.18 -15.36
C LYS A 130 5.63 -4.45 -15.12
N GLN A 131 6.50 -3.56 -15.59
CA GLN A 131 7.95 -3.72 -15.47
C GLN A 131 8.42 -3.70 -14.01
N ALA A 132 7.89 -2.81 -13.17
CA ALA A 132 8.20 -2.81 -11.75
C ALA A 132 7.76 -4.09 -11.03
N SER A 133 6.68 -4.72 -11.49
CA SER A 133 6.22 -6.01 -10.94
C SER A 133 7.16 -7.16 -11.31
N ILE A 134 7.67 -7.18 -12.55
CA ILE A 134 8.73 -8.11 -12.96
C ILE A 134 9.98 -7.90 -12.11
N ASN A 135 10.36 -6.64 -11.89
CA ASN A 135 11.49 -6.27 -11.04
C ASN A 135 11.28 -6.71 -9.58
N ALA A 136 10.06 -6.62 -9.06
CA ALA A 136 9.72 -7.09 -7.71
C ALA A 136 9.96 -8.59 -7.56
N VAL A 137 9.48 -9.40 -8.50
CA VAL A 137 9.72 -10.85 -8.50
C VAL A 137 11.22 -11.15 -8.63
N LYS A 138 11.95 -10.42 -9.50
CA LYS A 138 13.41 -10.54 -9.61
C LYS A 138 14.13 -10.19 -8.29
N ALA A 139 13.61 -9.21 -7.55
CA ALA A 139 14.11 -8.81 -6.24
C ALA A 139 13.66 -9.76 -5.11
N GLY A 140 12.97 -10.86 -5.40
CA GLY A 140 12.58 -11.84 -4.39
C GLY A 140 11.31 -11.52 -3.62
N PHE A 141 10.50 -10.54 -4.03
CA PHE A 141 9.17 -10.37 -3.44
C PHE A 141 8.26 -11.55 -3.80
N ASP A 142 7.39 -11.94 -2.86
CA ASP A 142 6.39 -13.00 -3.05
C ASP A 142 5.27 -12.54 -3.99
N GLY A 143 5.07 -11.23 -4.10
CA GLY A 143 4.13 -10.60 -5.02
C GLY A 143 4.14 -9.09 -4.91
N VAL A 144 3.13 -8.45 -5.50
CA VAL A 144 2.97 -7.00 -5.50
C VAL A 144 1.57 -6.59 -5.06
N GLU A 145 1.47 -5.43 -4.42
CA GLU A 145 0.20 -4.78 -4.16
C GLU A 145 0.07 -3.50 -4.99
N LEU A 146 -0.98 -3.41 -5.81
CA LEU A 146 -1.29 -2.20 -6.57
C LEU A 146 -1.94 -1.16 -5.66
N HIS A 147 -1.30 0.01 -5.55
CA HIS A 147 -1.81 1.08 -4.70
C HIS A 147 -2.93 1.90 -5.39
N GLY A 148 -4.14 1.34 -5.41
CA GLY A 148 -5.38 1.99 -5.88
C GLY A 148 -6.12 2.81 -4.81
N ALA A 149 -5.39 3.48 -3.92
CA ALA A 149 -5.94 4.10 -2.71
C ALA A 149 -5.25 5.43 -2.37
N ASN A 150 -5.77 6.11 -1.35
CA ASN A 150 -5.21 7.30 -0.70
C ASN A 150 -4.94 8.49 -1.64
N GLY A 151 -5.67 8.56 -2.75
CA GLY A 151 -5.56 9.67 -3.71
C GLY A 151 -4.30 9.66 -4.56
N TYR A 152 -3.62 8.53 -4.71
CA TYR A 152 -2.53 8.35 -5.68
C TYR A 152 -3.07 8.00 -7.07
N LEU A 153 -2.19 7.89 -8.09
CA LEU A 153 -2.60 7.96 -9.50
C LEU A 153 -3.77 7.04 -9.88
N ILE A 154 -3.74 5.77 -9.45
CA ILE A 154 -4.82 4.82 -9.75
C ILE A 154 -6.16 5.28 -9.13
N ASP A 155 -6.14 5.76 -7.89
CA ASP A 155 -7.31 6.29 -7.19
C ASP A 155 -7.80 7.62 -7.82
N GLN A 156 -6.86 8.44 -8.31
CA GLN A 156 -7.16 9.66 -9.04
C GLN A 156 -7.98 9.38 -10.30
N PHE A 157 -7.66 8.32 -11.05
CA PHE A 157 -8.48 7.88 -12.19
C PHE A 157 -9.84 7.32 -11.76
N THR A 158 -9.90 6.63 -10.62
CA THR A 158 -11.10 5.94 -10.14
C THR A 158 -12.21 6.92 -9.75
N GLN A 159 -11.86 8.05 -9.12
CA GLN A 159 -12.84 8.96 -8.52
C GLN A 159 -13.16 10.17 -9.40
N ASP A 160 -14.43 10.57 -9.47
CA ASP A 160 -14.89 11.71 -10.26
C ASP A 160 -14.45 13.08 -9.70
N VAL A 161 -14.12 13.16 -8.42
CA VAL A 161 -13.55 14.38 -7.79
C VAL A 161 -12.16 14.75 -8.35
N SER A 162 -11.48 13.81 -9.02
CA SER A 162 -10.20 14.03 -9.68
C SER A 162 -10.21 13.74 -11.17
N ASN A 163 -11.06 12.82 -11.64
CA ASN A 163 -11.15 12.43 -13.05
C ASN A 163 -12.36 13.07 -13.73
N GLN A 164 -12.10 14.15 -14.47
CA GLN A 164 -13.06 14.88 -15.31
C GLN A 164 -12.79 14.67 -16.80
N ARG A 165 -12.14 13.55 -17.17
CA ARG A 165 -11.88 13.21 -18.58
C ARG A 165 -13.19 12.87 -19.30
N THR A 166 -13.20 13.14 -20.60
CA THR A 166 -14.34 12.85 -21.51
C THR A 166 -14.02 11.74 -22.53
N ASP A 167 -12.82 11.19 -22.48
CA ASP A 167 -12.31 10.17 -23.42
C ASP A 167 -12.63 8.73 -22.95
N GLY A 168 -11.81 7.76 -23.37
CA GLY A 168 -11.94 6.36 -22.96
C GLY A 168 -11.59 6.07 -21.48
N TRP A 169 -11.12 7.07 -20.73
CA TRP A 169 -10.57 6.91 -19.38
C TRP A 169 -11.32 7.71 -18.29
N GLY A 170 -12.45 8.34 -18.63
CA GLY A 170 -13.32 9.02 -17.66
C GLY A 170 -14.73 9.31 -18.18
N GLY A 171 -15.54 9.97 -17.36
CA GLY A 171 -16.92 10.34 -17.69
C GLY A 171 -17.98 9.27 -17.39
N SER A 172 -17.60 8.02 -17.11
CA SER A 172 -18.50 6.98 -16.59
C SER A 172 -17.81 6.12 -15.53
N ILE A 173 -18.58 5.31 -14.79
CA ILE A 173 -18.06 4.41 -13.75
C ILE A 173 -17.06 3.41 -14.36
N GLU A 174 -17.41 2.84 -15.50
CA GLU A 174 -16.62 1.84 -16.23
C GLU A 174 -15.30 2.46 -16.71
N LYS A 175 -15.37 3.63 -17.34
CA LYS A 175 -14.20 4.33 -17.88
C LYS A 175 -13.25 4.81 -16.79
N ARG A 176 -13.76 5.26 -15.64
CA ARG A 176 -12.92 5.61 -14.48
C ARG A 176 -12.25 4.40 -13.84
N SER A 177 -12.93 3.25 -13.81
CA SER A 177 -12.34 1.99 -13.34
C SER A 177 -11.26 1.45 -14.28
N ARG A 178 -11.34 1.79 -15.57
CA ARG A 178 -10.52 1.22 -16.63
C ARG A 178 -9.03 1.26 -16.34
N PHE A 179 -8.48 2.40 -15.88
CA PHE A 179 -7.05 2.50 -15.61
C PHE A 179 -6.57 1.49 -14.57
N GLY A 180 -7.23 1.41 -13.40
CA GLY A 180 -6.87 0.45 -12.37
C GLY A 180 -7.01 -1.01 -12.82
N VAL A 181 -8.06 -1.31 -13.59
CA VAL A 181 -8.30 -2.65 -14.15
C VAL A 181 -7.25 -3.04 -15.20
N GLU A 182 -6.87 -2.13 -16.10
CA GLU A 182 -5.84 -2.39 -17.11
C GLU A 182 -4.44 -2.52 -16.50
N VAL A 183 -4.13 -1.74 -15.45
CA VAL A 183 -2.90 -1.95 -14.65
C VAL A 183 -2.90 -3.35 -14.03
N ALA A 184 -4.01 -3.76 -13.39
CA ALA A 184 -4.11 -5.09 -12.79
C ALA A 184 -3.96 -6.20 -13.83
N LYS A 185 -4.62 -6.11 -14.98
CA LYS A 185 -4.48 -7.08 -16.09
C LYS A 185 -3.03 -7.21 -16.57
N ALA A 186 -2.37 -6.10 -16.84
CA ALA A 186 -0.99 -6.10 -17.35
C ALA A 186 0.00 -6.73 -16.34
N VAL A 187 -0.23 -6.50 -15.05
CA VAL A 187 0.59 -7.08 -13.98
C VAL A 187 0.29 -8.56 -13.78
N VAL A 188 -0.98 -8.96 -13.80
CA VAL A 188 -1.41 -10.37 -13.75
C VAL A 188 -0.80 -11.17 -14.90
N GLU A 189 -0.80 -10.62 -16.12
CA GLU A 189 -0.17 -11.24 -17.30
C GLU A 189 1.34 -11.46 -17.08
N ALA A 190 2.01 -10.54 -16.39
CA ALA A 190 3.45 -10.58 -16.20
C ALA A 190 3.92 -11.51 -15.08
N ILE A 191 3.19 -11.58 -13.96
CA ILE A 191 3.66 -12.29 -12.76
C ILE A 191 2.68 -13.33 -12.18
N GLY A 192 1.49 -13.49 -12.77
CA GLY A 192 0.44 -14.38 -12.27
C GLY A 192 -0.48 -13.72 -11.26
N ALA A 193 -1.76 -14.10 -11.26
CA ALA A 193 -2.79 -13.47 -10.42
C ALA A 193 -2.62 -13.74 -8.92
N ASP A 194 -2.08 -14.90 -8.57
CA ASP A 194 -1.75 -15.35 -7.22
C ASP A 194 -0.63 -14.53 -6.55
N ARG A 195 0.01 -13.64 -7.30
CA ARG A 195 1.05 -12.71 -6.82
C ARG A 195 0.63 -11.24 -6.86
N VAL A 196 -0.64 -10.95 -7.09
CA VAL A 196 -1.14 -9.57 -7.22
C VAL A 196 -2.22 -9.29 -6.19
N GLY A 197 -1.97 -8.33 -5.31
CA GLY A 197 -2.98 -7.72 -4.45
C GLY A 197 -3.41 -6.34 -4.97
N TYR A 198 -4.57 -5.86 -4.54
CA TYR A 198 -5.04 -4.51 -4.90
C TYR A 198 -5.58 -3.78 -3.68
N ARG A 199 -5.17 -2.53 -3.45
CA ARG A 199 -5.58 -1.74 -2.28
C ARG A 199 -6.51 -0.59 -2.65
N ILE A 200 -7.61 -0.43 -1.92
CA ILE A 200 -8.61 0.64 -2.09
C ILE A 200 -8.91 1.41 -0.79
N SER A 201 -9.39 2.64 -0.92
CA SER A 201 -9.82 3.47 0.23
C SER A 201 -11.09 4.28 -0.07
N PRO A 202 -12.26 3.63 -0.21
CA PRO A 202 -13.45 4.24 -0.79
C PRO A 202 -13.96 5.49 -0.06
N TRP A 203 -13.76 5.53 1.26
CA TRP A 203 -14.27 6.56 2.15
C TRP A 203 -13.26 7.68 2.47
N SER A 204 -12.01 7.54 2.03
CA SER A 204 -10.95 8.46 2.47
C SER A 204 -11.06 9.83 1.82
N THR A 205 -10.99 10.88 2.63
CA THR A 205 -10.92 12.29 2.17
C THR A 205 -9.47 12.78 1.98
N HIS A 206 -8.50 11.87 2.09
CA HIS A 206 -7.09 12.22 1.98
C HIS A 206 -6.78 12.72 0.55
N GLN A 207 -5.98 13.78 0.43
CA GLN A 207 -5.56 14.34 -0.88
C GLN A 207 -6.70 14.77 -1.82
N GLY A 208 -7.77 15.32 -1.23
CA GLY A 208 -8.92 15.82 -1.98
C GLY A 208 -9.73 14.70 -2.66
N MET A 209 -9.67 13.49 -2.11
CA MET A 209 -10.51 12.35 -2.51
C MET A 209 -11.88 12.39 -1.81
N ARG A 210 -12.65 11.33 -2.06
CA ARG A 210 -14.02 11.03 -1.63
C ARG A 210 -15.06 11.59 -2.59
N MET A 211 -15.54 10.70 -3.46
CA MET A 211 -16.79 10.89 -4.22
C MET A 211 -17.98 11.11 -3.28
N LYS A 212 -19.02 11.77 -3.79
CA LYS A 212 -20.27 11.96 -3.04
C LYS A 212 -20.91 10.62 -2.64
N ASP A 213 -20.96 9.68 -3.59
CA ASP A 213 -21.40 8.30 -3.38
C ASP A 213 -20.36 7.34 -3.99
N PRO A 214 -19.45 6.78 -3.18
CA PRO A 214 -18.40 5.91 -3.67
C PRO A 214 -18.89 4.49 -3.96
N ILE A 215 -20.06 4.08 -3.43
CA ILE A 215 -20.50 2.67 -3.49
C ILE A 215 -20.60 2.18 -4.95
N PRO A 216 -21.34 2.83 -5.87
CA PRO A 216 -21.45 2.35 -7.25
C PRO A 216 -20.11 2.26 -7.98
N GLN A 217 -19.23 3.25 -7.77
CA GLN A 217 -17.93 3.30 -8.43
C GLN A 217 -17.02 2.16 -7.98
N PHE A 218 -16.87 1.99 -6.66
CA PHE A 218 -15.97 0.99 -6.11
C PHE A 218 -16.53 -0.42 -6.25
N THR A 219 -17.85 -0.63 -6.18
CA THR A 219 -18.46 -1.94 -6.49
C THR A 219 -18.14 -2.39 -7.91
N HIS A 220 -18.24 -1.50 -8.91
CA HIS A 220 -17.85 -1.84 -10.28
C HIS A 220 -16.35 -2.19 -10.38
N LEU A 221 -15.46 -1.36 -9.81
CA LEU A 221 -14.02 -1.64 -9.80
C LEU A 221 -13.71 -3.00 -9.17
N ILE A 222 -14.27 -3.28 -7.99
CA ILE A 222 -14.09 -4.53 -7.24
C ILE A 222 -14.58 -5.73 -8.07
N THR A 223 -15.74 -5.61 -8.71
CA THR A 223 -16.29 -6.67 -9.56
C THR A 223 -15.37 -6.98 -10.75
N GLU A 224 -14.83 -5.96 -11.43
CA GLU A 224 -13.91 -6.16 -12.54
C GLU A 224 -12.56 -6.74 -12.09
N LEU A 225 -12.04 -6.31 -10.95
CA LEU A 225 -10.83 -6.90 -10.36
C LEU A 225 -11.05 -8.35 -9.92
N GLY A 226 -12.25 -8.69 -9.42
CA GLY A 226 -12.61 -10.05 -9.00
C GLY A 226 -12.55 -11.06 -10.15
N LYS A 227 -12.85 -10.63 -11.39
CA LYS A 227 -12.70 -11.47 -12.59
C LYS A 227 -11.25 -11.93 -12.83
N LEU A 228 -10.27 -11.19 -12.32
CA LEU A 228 -8.85 -11.51 -12.45
C LEU A 228 -8.35 -12.51 -11.39
N LYS A 229 -9.14 -12.78 -10.35
CA LYS A 229 -8.80 -13.70 -9.24
C LYS A 229 -7.46 -13.35 -8.58
N LEU A 230 -7.31 -12.07 -8.26
CA LEU A 230 -6.13 -11.53 -7.56
C LEU A 230 -5.89 -12.25 -6.24
N ALA A 231 -4.64 -12.29 -5.77
CA ALA A 231 -4.25 -12.91 -4.50
C ALA A 231 -5.08 -12.42 -3.31
N TYR A 232 -5.37 -11.12 -3.27
CA TYR A 232 -6.25 -10.51 -2.27
C TYR A 232 -6.77 -9.13 -2.68
N LEU A 233 -7.86 -8.70 -2.06
CA LEU A 233 -8.29 -7.30 -2.02
C LEU A 233 -7.94 -6.69 -0.65
N HIS A 234 -7.42 -5.46 -0.62
CA HIS A 234 -7.05 -4.76 0.62
C HIS A 234 -7.87 -3.48 0.76
N ILE A 235 -8.71 -3.39 1.79
CA ILE A 235 -9.64 -2.28 1.98
C ILE A 235 -9.25 -1.47 3.22
N ILE A 236 -9.11 -0.15 3.04
CA ILE A 236 -8.91 0.78 4.15
C ILE A 236 -10.28 1.18 4.74
N GLU A 237 -10.41 1.02 6.06
CA GLU A 237 -11.59 1.39 6.85
C GLU A 237 -11.93 2.88 6.78
N ALA A 238 -13.23 3.20 6.89
CA ALA A 238 -13.72 4.58 6.76
C ALA A 238 -13.19 5.55 7.82
N ARG A 239 -12.79 5.01 8.97
CA ARG A 239 -12.18 5.75 10.07
C ARG A 239 -10.73 6.17 9.82
N VAL A 240 -10.19 5.98 8.61
CA VAL A 240 -8.80 6.36 8.27
C VAL A 240 -8.74 7.43 7.18
N LYS A 241 -8.03 8.52 7.49
CA LYS A 241 -7.65 9.57 6.54
C LYS A 241 -6.13 9.59 6.37
N GLY A 242 -5.62 8.91 5.35
CA GLY A 242 -4.17 8.79 5.11
C GLY A 242 -3.47 8.04 6.24
N ASN A 243 -2.83 8.77 7.16
CA ASN A 243 -2.11 8.21 8.33
C ASN A 243 -2.77 8.52 9.68
N ALA A 244 -3.97 9.10 9.70
CA ALA A 244 -4.70 9.49 10.92
C ALA A 244 -6.05 8.77 11.06
N ASP A 245 -6.52 8.62 12.30
CA ASP A 245 -7.89 8.16 12.59
C ASP A 245 -8.86 9.35 12.57
N ILE A 246 -10.08 9.08 12.13
CA ILE A 246 -11.23 9.98 12.16
C ILE A 246 -12.47 9.22 12.64
N GLU A 247 -13.45 9.93 13.20
CA GLU A 247 -14.76 9.35 13.46
C GLU A 247 -15.53 9.15 12.16
N SER A 248 -16.21 8.01 12.02
CA SER A 248 -17.05 7.70 10.87
C SER A 248 -18.08 6.63 11.24
N SER A 249 -19.29 6.75 10.69
CA SER A 249 -20.34 5.72 10.73
C SER A 249 -20.43 4.90 9.44
N GLU A 250 -19.64 5.25 8.42
CA GLU A 250 -19.62 4.55 7.13
C GLU A 250 -18.99 3.16 7.29
N SER A 251 -19.55 2.17 6.61
CA SER A 251 -19.06 0.79 6.63
C SER A 251 -18.39 0.40 5.31
N ILE A 252 -17.42 -0.51 5.38
CA ILE A 252 -16.81 -1.13 4.18
C ILE A 252 -17.54 -2.40 3.72
N ASP A 253 -18.65 -2.78 4.37
CA ASP A 253 -19.34 -4.06 4.13
C ASP A 253 -19.76 -4.26 2.68
N ALA A 254 -20.32 -3.22 2.06
CA ALA A 254 -20.70 -3.26 0.65
C ALA A 254 -19.52 -3.63 -0.28
N PHE A 255 -18.28 -3.29 0.10
CA PHE A 255 -17.08 -3.59 -0.69
C PHE A 255 -16.54 -5.00 -0.42
N VAL A 256 -16.63 -5.46 0.83
CA VAL A 256 -16.31 -6.86 1.18
C VAL A 256 -17.32 -7.80 0.51
N GLU A 257 -18.60 -7.43 0.51
CA GLU A 257 -19.68 -8.16 -0.16
C GLU A 257 -19.50 -8.15 -1.68
N ALA A 258 -19.16 -7.01 -2.28
CA ALA A 258 -18.89 -6.92 -3.72
C ALA A 258 -17.69 -7.77 -4.18
N TRP A 259 -16.73 -8.05 -3.30
CA TRP A 259 -15.62 -8.96 -3.62
C TRP A 259 -16.05 -10.43 -3.66
N ASP A 260 -17.20 -10.76 -3.07
CA ASP A 260 -17.87 -12.06 -3.16
C ASP A 260 -16.97 -13.26 -2.84
N ASN A 261 -16.08 -13.10 -1.84
CA ASN A 261 -15.12 -14.13 -1.41
C ASN A 261 -14.31 -14.75 -2.58
N VAL A 262 -14.01 -13.98 -3.63
CA VAL A 262 -13.20 -14.45 -4.77
C VAL A 262 -11.85 -15.01 -4.31
N THR A 263 -11.19 -14.30 -3.40
CA THR A 263 -9.96 -14.65 -2.67
C THR A 263 -9.94 -13.88 -1.34
N PRO A 264 -8.94 -14.04 -0.44
CA PRO A 264 -8.94 -13.35 0.85
C PRO A 264 -9.03 -11.82 0.76
N VAL A 265 -9.60 -11.20 1.80
CA VAL A 265 -9.67 -9.74 1.96
C VAL A 265 -8.82 -9.30 3.15
N ILE A 266 -7.99 -8.29 2.97
CA ILE A 266 -7.28 -7.60 4.05
C ILE A 266 -8.06 -6.34 4.43
N VAL A 267 -8.55 -6.25 5.65
CA VAL A 267 -9.17 -5.02 6.19
C VAL A 267 -8.17 -4.29 7.08
N ALA A 268 -8.01 -2.99 6.90
CA ALA A 268 -7.01 -2.22 7.64
C ALA A 268 -7.52 -0.85 8.07
N GLY A 269 -7.18 -0.44 9.29
CA GLY A 269 -7.44 0.90 9.80
C GLY A 269 -8.06 0.91 11.18
N GLY A 270 -7.38 1.54 12.14
CA GLY A 270 -7.84 1.74 13.52
C GLY A 270 -8.02 0.46 14.36
N TYR A 271 -7.61 -0.70 13.88
CA TYR A 271 -7.75 -1.96 14.61
C TYR A 271 -6.82 -2.04 15.83
N THR A 272 -7.37 -2.63 16.89
CA THR A 272 -6.71 -3.10 18.11
C THR A 272 -6.79 -4.62 18.15
N GLY A 273 -6.06 -5.29 19.06
CA GLY A 273 -6.21 -6.74 19.23
C GLY A 273 -7.65 -7.19 19.47
N PRO A 274 -8.36 -6.61 20.47
CA PRO A 274 -9.75 -6.96 20.73
C PRO A 274 -10.70 -6.68 19.56
N SER A 275 -10.56 -5.54 18.87
CA SER A 275 -11.46 -5.23 17.73
C SER A 275 -11.13 -6.06 16.49
N ALA A 276 -9.88 -6.46 16.28
CA ALA A 276 -9.51 -7.41 15.24
C ALA A 276 -10.11 -8.78 15.52
N GLN A 277 -9.99 -9.27 16.76
CA GLN A 277 -10.60 -10.55 17.15
C GLN A 277 -12.13 -10.51 16.99
N GLN A 278 -12.81 -9.47 17.46
CA GLN A 278 -14.26 -9.32 17.28
C GLN A 278 -14.67 -9.28 15.80
N THR A 279 -13.84 -8.68 14.96
CA THR A 279 -14.08 -8.59 13.51
C THR A 279 -13.98 -9.97 12.85
N LEU A 280 -12.95 -10.75 13.20
CA LEU A 280 -12.72 -12.07 12.63
C LEU A 280 -13.68 -13.12 13.20
N ASP A 281 -13.86 -13.19 14.51
CA ASP A 281 -14.69 -14.21 15.16
C ASP A 281 -16.20 -13.91 15.06
N GLY A 282 -16.55 -12.68 14.71
CA GLY A 282 -17.93 -12.20 14.60
C GLY A 282 -18.28 -11.76 13.18
N LYS A 283 -17.96 -10.51 12.85
CA LYS A 283 -18.44 -9.82 11.64
C LYS A 283 -18.11 -10.55 10.33
N TYR A 284 -16.91 -11.10 10.23
CA TYR A 284 -16.42 -11.78 9.03
C TYR A 284 -16.10 -13.26 9.26
N LYS A 285 -16.73 -13.89 10.25
CA LYS A 285 -16.47 -15.29 10.64
C LYS A 285 -16.53 -16.29 9.49
N GLU A 286 -17.46 -16.06 8.55
CA GLU A 286 -17.69 -16.94 7.39
C GLU A 286 -16.98 -16.45 6.12
N ARG A 287 -15.93 -15.61 6.27
CA ARG A 287 -15.17 -15.04 5.16
C ARG A 287 -13.67 -15.16 5.41
N ASP A 288 -12.91 -15.32 4.33
CA ASP A 288 -11.45 -15.31 4.38
C ASP A 288 -10.95 -13.87 4.57
N VAL A 289 -10.89 -13.40 5.82
CA VAL A 289 -10.45 -12.04 6.16
C VAL A 289 -9.18 -12.04 6.99
N LEU A 290 -8.26 -11.17 6.62
CA LEU A 290 -7.08 -10.80 7.41
C LEU A 290 -7.20 -9.37 7.91
N VAL A 291 -6.60 -9.08 9.08
CA VAL A 291 -6.53 -7.71 9.61
C VAL A 291 -5.13 -7.13 9.43
N GLY A 292 -5.06 -6.01 8.71
CA GLY A 292 -3.84 -5.24 8.49
C GLY A 292 -3.58 -4.21 9.59
N PHE A 293 -2.40 -4.27 10.21
CA PHE A 293 -1.94 -3.29 11.20
C PHE A 293 -0.81 -2.42 10.64
N GLY A 294 -0.99 -1.09 10.73
CA GLY A 294 0.02 -0.09 10.36
C GLY A 294 0.76 0.43 11.60
N ARG A 295 0.29 1.55 12.17
CA ARG A 295 0.96 2.28 13.26
C ARG A 295 1.44 1.42 14.43
N ASN A 296 0.68 0.40 14.86
CA ASN A 296 1.14 -0.48 15.93
C ASN A 296 2.31 -1.38 15.49
N PHE A 297 2.38 -1.79 14.23
CA PHE A 297 3.52 -2.52 13.67
C PHE A 297 4.77 -1.63 13.52
N VAL A 298 4.62 -0.29 13.49
CA VAL A 298 5.77 0.63 13.54
C VAL A 298 6.51 0.48 14.86
N SER A 299 5.82 0.49 15.99
CA SER A 299 6.46 0.51 17.31
C SER A 299 6.57 -0.85 18.00
N ASN A 300 6.01 -1.91 17.41
CA ASN A 300 6.00 -3.25 17.97
C ASN A 300 6.47 -4.23 16.89
N PRO A 301 7.78 -4.51 16.77
CA PRO A 301 8.31 -5.45 15.77
C PRO A 301 7.80 -6.88 15.96
N ASP A 302 7.41 -7.23 17.18
CA ASP A 302 6.80 -8.49 17.61
C ASP A 302 5.26 -8.41 17.71
N LEU A 303 4.61 -7.53 16.94
CA LEU A 303 3.16 -7.30 17.05
C LEU A 303 2.33 -8.60 17.04
N PRO A 304 2.55 -9.59 16.14
CA PRO A 304 1.75 -10.81 16.14
C PRO A 304 1.85 -11.56 17.48
N PHE A 305 3.04 -11.61 18.07
CA PHE A 305 3.27 -12.22 19.37
C PHE A 305 2.50 -11.51 20.49
N ARG A 306 2.57 -10.17 20.51
CA ARG A 306 1.83 -9.36 21.50
C ARG A 306 0.32 -9.54 21.38
N LEU A 307 -0.20 -9.61 20.16
CA LEU A 307 -1.62 -9.85 19.91
C LEU A 307 -2.05 -11.24 20.42
N GLN A 308 -1.28 -12.27 20.13
CA GLN A 308 -1.56 -13.65 20.56
C GLN A 308 -1.60 -13.78 22.08
N HIS A 309 -0.73 -13.06 22.79
CA HIS A 309 -0.59 -13.14 24.26
C HIS A 309 -1.32 -12.02 25.01
N GLY A 310 -2.07 -11.16 24.32
CA GLY A 310 -2.77 -10.02 24.93
C GLY A 310 -1.85 -9.00 25.60
N LEU A 311 -0.61 -8.84 25.12
CA LEU A 311 0.40 -7.96 25.71
C LEU A 311 0.13 -6.49 25.37
N ALA A 312 0.59 -5.61 26.26
CA ALA A 312 0.53 -4.16 26.03
C ALA A 312 1.36 -3.76 24.81
N MET A 313 0.86 -2.77 24.06
CA MET A 313 1.55 -2.24 22.88
C MET A 313 2.47 -1.08 23.28
N THR A 314 3.70 -1.10 22.80
CA THR A 314 4.60 0.05 22.81
C THR A 314 3.99 1.17 21.98
N LYS A 315 3.86 2.37 22.58
CA LYS A 315 3.28 3.54 21.92
C LYS A 315 4.21 4.04 20.81
N TYR A 316 3.66 4.25 19.63
CA TYR A 316 4.39 4.85 18.52
C TYR A 316 4.61 6.36 18.72
N ASN A 317 5.72 6.86 18.17
CA ASN A 317 5.99 8.30 18.07
C ASN A 317 5.75 8.77 16.63
N ARG A 318 4.74 9.65 16.46
CA ARG A 318 4.34 10.15 15.13
C ARG A 318 5.38 11.08 14.51
N ASP A 319 6.12 11.81 15.32
CA ASP A 319 7.11 12.77 14.85
C ASP A 319 8.24 12.05 14.08
N LEU A 320 8.52 10.80 14.47
CA LEU A 320 9.57 9.97 13.87
C LEU A 320 9.11 9.18 12.63
N PHE A 321 7.83 9.26 12.24
CA PHE A 321 7.31 8.44 11.14
C PHE A 321 8.00 8.67 9.81
N TYR A 322 8.40 9.92 9.52
CA TYR A 322 8.92 10.32 8.23
C TYR A 322 10.29 10.99 8.30
N GLU A 323 11.01 10.83 9.42
CA GLU A 323 12.43 11.19 9.51
C GLU A 323 13.23 10.49 8.40
N VAL A 324 14.19 11.21 7.84
CA VAL A 324 14.94 10.75 6.67
C VAL A 324 16.22 10.05 7.12
N LEU A 325 16.38 8.78 6.70
CA LEU A 325 17.60 8.00 6.95
C LEU A 325 18.05 7.94 8.43
N GLN A 326 17.10 8.08 9.37
CA GLN A 326 17.38 7.96 10.81
C GLN A 326 16.91 6.61 11.36
N PRO A 327 17.75 5.94 12.20
CA PRO A 327 17.36 4.70 12.87
C PRO A 327 16.31 4.92 13.97
N GLN A 328 16.23 6.14 14.53
CA GLN A 328 15.32 6.45 15.63
C GLN A 328 13.85 6.44 15.22
N GLY A 329 13.02 5.85 16.08
CA GLY A 329 11.62 5.55 15.81
C GLY A 329 11.40 4.60 14.62
N TYR A 330 12.42 3.80 14.28
CA TYR A 330 12.41 2.91 13.12
C TYR A 330 12.87 1.49 13.50
N ILE A 331 14.17 1.32 13.82
CA ILE A 331 14.77 0.04 14.21
C ILE A 331 15.11 -0.06 15.71
N ASP A 332 14.87 1.01 16.46
CA ASP A 332 15.16 1.13 17.90
C ASP A 332 13.96 0.80 18.80
N TYR A 333 12.85 0.31 18.23
CA TYR A 333 11.75 -0.23 19.01
C TYR A 333 12.04 -1.67 19.44
N GLU A 334 12.07 -1.92 20.75
CA GLU A 334 12.33 -3.24 21.30
C GLU A 334 11.12 -4.19 21.17
N THR A 335 11.42 -5.48 21.00
CA THR A 335 10.44 -6.56 21.21
C THR A 335 10.05 -6.64 22.69
N SER A 336 8.95 -7.31 23.04
CA SER A 336 8.56 -7.50 24.42
C SER A 336 9.58 -8.37 25.18
N ILE A 337 9.64 -8.21 26.50
CA ILE A 337 10.51 -9.02 27.38
C ILE A 337 10.14 -10.51 27.26
N GLU A 338 8.84 -10.80 27.17
CA GLU A 338 8.31 -12.15 26.99
C GLU A 338 8.77 -12.77 25.67
N PHE A 339 8.77 -11.99 24.58
CA PHE A 339 9.28 -12.44 23.29
C PHE A 339 10.78 -12.73 23.34
N GLN A 340 11.56 -11.89 24.02
CA GLN A 340 13.00 -12.09 24.19
C GLN A 340 13.29 -13.37 24.98
N GLN A 341 12.57 -13.60 26.08
CA GLN A 341 12.72 -14.81 26.90
C GLN A 341 12.39 -16.09 26.12
N GLN A 342 11.30 -16.07 25.34
CA GLN A 342 10.94 -17.21 24.50
C GLN A 342 11.95 -17.47 23.37
N SER A 343 12.47 -16.40 22.77
CA SER A 343 13.48 -16.52 21.71
C SER A 343 14.79 -17.12 22.23
N VAL A 344 15.21 -16.74 23.45
CA VAL A 344 16.39 -17.33 24.11
C VAL A 344 16.15 -18.79 24.47
N ALA A 345 14.96 -19.16 24.92
CA ALA A 345 14.63 -20.55 25.25
C ALA A 345 14.57 -21.47 24.02
N ALA A 346 14.35 -20.92 22.83
CA ALA A 346 14.25 -21.65 21.56
C ALA A 346 15.59 -21.78 20.81
N ALA A 347 16.63 -21.03 21.21
CA ALA A 347 17.97 -21.00 20.60
C ALA A 347 18.94 -22.00 21.24
#